data_AF-A0AAD1L795-F1
#
_entry.id   AF-A0AAD1L795-F1
#
_cell.length_a   1.000
_cell.length_b   1.000
_cell.length_c   1.000
_cell.angle_alpha   90.00
_cell.angle_beta   90.00
_cell.angle_gamma   90.00
#
_symmetry.space_group_name_H-M   'P 1'
#
loop_
_entity.id
_entity.type
_entity.pdbx_description
1 polymer ?
#
loop_
_entity_poly.entity_id
_entity_poly.type
_entity_poly.pdbx_seq_one_letter_code
_entity_poly.pdbx_strand_id
1 'polypeptide(L)'
;MAKIYDFPLGAERDKLRHEIDRERKKQRRVKTGNPFIRHVKWFCFYLRLVTAGALHVVSVITLAVLGAFSKAIFWIGGMVCVVTWFHLERQFWTPHNFTIPVIVSLWGLSLFATPLMEMINKKMPWYRLLVPDAKEASTETPDDESR
;
A
#
# COMPACT_ATOMS: atom_id res chain seq x y z
N MET A 1 -58.69 -35.35 2.55
CA MET A 1 -57.37 -34.85 2.09
C MET A 1 -57.25 -33.40 2.51
N ALA A 2 -56.40 -33.10 3.49
CA ALA A 2 -56.15 -31.72 3.91
C ALA A 2 -55.39 -30.98 2.80
N LYS A 3 -55.90 -29.84 2.33
CA LYS A 3 -55.14 -28.93 1.48
C LYS A 3 -54.09 -28.28 2.37
N ILE A 4 -52.82 -28.67 2.18
CA ILE A 4 -51.68 -28.24 3.02
C ILE A 4 -51.15 -26.86 2.58
N TYR A 5 -51.71 -26.26 1.52
CA TYR A 5 -51.32 -24.92 1.07
C TYR A 5 -52.53 -24.13 0.57
N ASP A 6 -52.94 -23.12 1.35
CA ASP A 6 -53.84 -22.08 0.88
C ASP A 6 -53.03 -21.07 0.07
N PHE A 7 -53.03 -21.25 -1.25
CA PHE A 7 -52.46 -20.27 -2.16
C PHE A 7 -53.34 -19.01 -2.12
N PRO A 8 -52.75 -17.81 -1.92
CA PRO A 8 -53.51 -16.58 -1.82
C PRO A 8 -54.23 -16.30 -3.15
N LEU A 9 -55.54 -16.13 -3.09
CA LEU A 9 -56.41 -15.87 -4.24
C LEU A 9 -56.83 -14.39 -4.24
N GLY A 10 -56.74 -13.73 -5.40
CA GLY A 10 -57.20 -12.36 -5.58
C GLY A 10 -56.32 -11.30 -4.88
N ALA A 11 -56.93 -10.48 -4.01
CA ALA A 11 -56.31 -9.30 -3.41
C ALA A 11 -55.07 -9.60 -2.53
N GLU A 12 -55.03 -10.77 -1.90
CA GLU A 12 -53.85 -11.21 -1.14
C GLU A 12 -52.65 -11.55 -2.04
N ARG A 13 -52.91 -12.03 -3.26
CA ARG A 13 -51.85 -12.31 -4.25
C ARG A 13 -51.18 -11.03 -4.73
N ASP A 14 -51.96 -9.98 -4.96
CA ASP A 14 -51.41 -8.68 -5.38
C ASP A 14 -50.63 -8.00 -4.25
N LYS A 15 -51.09 -8.10 -2.99
CA LYS A 15 -50.31 -7.68 -1.83
C LYS A 15 -48.98 -8.41 -1.73
N LEU A 16 -49.00 -9.74 -1.84
CA LEU A 16 -47.79 -10.56 -1.79
C LEU A 16 -46.82 -10.19 -2.93
N ARG A 17 -47.34 -9.94 -4.13
CA ARG A 17 -46.53 -9.54 -5.29
C ARG A 17 -45.87 -8.18 -5.10
N HIS A 18 -46.59 -7.21 -4.53
CA HIS A 18 -46.04 -5.90 -4.20
C HIS A 18 -44.97 -5.96 -3.10
N GLU A 19 -45.15 -6.81 -2.08
CA GLU A 19 -44.16 -7.02 -1.02
C GLU A 19 -42.88 -7.63 -1.59
N ILE A 20 -43.01 -8.67 -2.45
CA ILE A 20 -41.88 -9.32 -3.13
C ILE A 20 -41.13 -8.31 -4.03
N ASP A 21 -41.84 -7.50 -4.81
CA ASP A 21 -41.20 -6.49 -5.66
C ASP A 21 -40.52 -5.38 -4.84
N ARG A 22 -41.07 -5.05 -3.67
CA ARG A 22 -40.47 -4.09 -2.73
C ARG A 22 -39.19 -4.64 -2.11
N GLU A 23 -39.19 -5.90 -1.69
CA GLU A 23 -37.98 -6.58 -1.19
C GLU A 23 -36.91 -6.71 -2.27
N ARG A 24 -37.29 -7.10 -3.50
CA ARG A 24 -36.35 -7.13 -4.63
C ARG A 24 -35.78 -5.76 -4.96
N LYS A 25 -36.56 -4.68 -4.87
CA LYS A 25 -36.07 -3.30 -5.03
C LYS A 25 -35.10 -2.90 -3.92
N LYS A 26 -35.39 -3.27 -2.66
CA LYS A 26 -34.48 -3.03 -1.53
C LYS A 26 -33.17 -3.78 -1.71
N GLN A 27 -33.23 -5.08 -2.03
CA GLN A 27 -32.04 -5.89 -2.31
C GLN A 27 -31.27 -5.36 -3.51
N ARG A 28 -31.94 -4.94 -4.59
CA ARG A 28 -31.28 -4.27 -5.72
C ARG A 28 -30.60 -2.98 -5.30
N ARG A 29 -31.17 -2.16 -4.41
CA ARG A 29 -30.52 -0.95 -3.90
C ARG A 29 -29.29 -1.24 -3.04
N VAL A 30 -29.32 -2.31 -2.26
CA VAL A 30 -28.16 -2.76 -1.47
C VAL A 30 -27.06 -3.30 -2.40
N LYS A 31 -27.44 -4.14 -3.38
CA LYS A 31 -26.51 -4.77 -4.33
C LYS A 31 -25.99 -3.79 -5.38
N THR A 32 -26.79 -2.79 -5.76
CA THR A 32 -26.39 -1.64 -6.57
C THR A 32 -25.77 -0.60 -5.64
N GLY A 33 -24.65 -0.97 -5.01
CA GLY A 33 -23.86 -0.03 -4.22
C GLY A 33 -23.64 1.26 -5.03
N ASN A 34 -23.79 2.40 -4.35
CA ASN A 34 -23.81 3.72 -4.99
C ASN A 34 -22.59 3.86 -5.95
N PRO A 35 -22.79 4.08 -7.26
CA PRO A 35 -21.69 4.09 -8.25
C PRO A 35 -20.61 5.13 -7.90
N PHE A 36 -21.00 6.19 -7.22
CA PHE A 36 -20.09 7.19 -6.68
C PHE A 36 -19.10 6.62 -5.65
N ILE A 37 -19.56 5.78 -4.71
CA ILE A 37 -18.69 5.13 -3.71
C ILE A 37 -17.70 4.19 -4.41
N ARG A 38 -18.13 3.50 -5.47
CA ARG A 38 -17.25 2.67 -6.29
C ARG A 38 -16.15 3.49 -6.96
N HIS A 39 -16.49 4.63 -7.55
CA HIS A 39 -15.51 5.52 -8.17
C HIS A 39 -14.56 6.16 -7.16
N VAL A 40 -15.05 6.55 -5.98
CA VAL A 40 -14.22 7.09 -4.89
C VAL A 40 -13.24 6.02 -4.38
N LYS A 41 -13.68 4.77 -4.21
CA LYS A 41 -12.79 3.65 -3.85
C LYS A 41 -11.71 3.43 -4.90
N TRP A 42 -12.08 3.42 -6.19
CA TRP A 42 -11.14 3.31 -7.30
C TRP A 42 -10.16 4.48 -7.37
N PHE A 43 -10.62 5.70 -7.13
CA PHE A 43 -9.78 6.90 -7.11
C PHE A 43 -8.78 6.85 -5.95
N CYS A 44 -9.22 6.51 -4.74
CA CYS A 44 -8.35 6.34 -3.57
C CYS A 44 -7.31 5.23 -3.81
N PHE A 45 -7.72 4.14 -4.46
CA PHE A 45 -6.82 3.06 -4.86
C PHE A 45 -5.74 3.54 -5.83
N TYR A 46 -6.12 4.26 -6.89
CA TYR A 46 -5.15 4.84 -7.84
C TYR A 46 -4.22 5.85 -7.18
N LEU A 47 -4.73 6.70 -6.29
CA LEU A 47 -3.93 7.68 -5.58
C LEU A 47 -2.89 6.99 -4.68
N ARG A 48 -3.28 5.91 -4.00
CA ARG A 48 -2.36 5.06 -3.23
C ARG A 48 -1.34 4.34 -4.11
N LEU A 49 -1.76 3.82 -5.26
CA LEU A 49 -0.88 3.20 -6.26
C LEU A 49 0.16 4.19 -6.78
N VAL A 50 -0.26 5.39 -7.16
CA VAL A 50 0.64 6.45 -7.63
C VAL A 50 1.61 6.85 -6.53
N THR A 51 1.14 7.03 -5.30
CA THR A 51 2.01 7.38 -4.15
C THR A 51 3.04 6.28 -3.88
N ALA A 52 2.62 5.01 -3.87
CA ALA A 52 3.52 3.88 -3.65
C ALA A 52 4.53 3.71 -4.80
N GLY A 53 4.09 3.88 -6.05
CA GLY A 53 4.95 3.85 -7.22
C GLY A 53 5.96 5.00 -7.21
N ALA A 54 5.53 6.21 -6.91
CA ALA A 54 6.40 7.38 -6.80
C ALA A 54 7.44 7.20 -5.70
N LEU A 55 7.04 6.76 -4.50
CA LEU A 55 7.97 6.47 -3.40
C LEU A 55 8.98 5.39 -3.78
N HIS A 56 8.55 4.33 -4.47
CA HIS A 56 9.44 3.27 -4.93
C HIS A 56 10.46 3.80 -5.95
N VAL A 57 10.00 4.55 -6.95
CA VAL A 57 10.87 5.13 -7.98
C VAL A 57 11.87 6.09 -7.35
N VAL A 58 11.42 7.00 -6.47
CA VAL A 58 12.32 7.93 -5.77
C VAL A 58 13.33 7.18 -4.90
N SER A 59 12.90 6.18 -4.14
CA SER A 59 13.79 5.37 -3.31
C SER A 59 14.84 4.64 -4.14
N VAL A 60 14.42 3.93 -5.20
CA VAL A 60 15.30 3.18 -6.10
C VAL A 60 16.27 4.11 -6.82
N ILE A 61 15.82 5.25 -7.36
CA ILE A 61 16.70 6.21 -8.02
C ILE A 61 17.72 6.78 -7.02
N THR A 62 17.29 7.16 -5.83
CA THR A 62 18.20 7.72 -4.80
C THR A 62 19.26 6.69 -4.41
N LEU A 63 18.86 5.43 -4.20
CA LEU A 63 19.79 4.34 -3.89
C LEU A 63 20.72 4.01 -5.08
N ALA A 64 20.23 4.09 -6.32
CA ALA A 64 21.04 3.85 -7.52
C ALA A 64 22.13 4.91 -7.68
N VAL A 65 21.77 6.19 -7.52
CA VAL A 65 22.71 7.31 -7.55
C VAL A 65 23.73 7.16 -6.42
N LEU A 66 23.26 6.89 -5.20
CA LEU A 66 24.13 6.73 -4.03
C LEU A 66 25.10 5.53 -4.17
N GLY A 67 24.65 4.45 -4.80
CA GLY A 67 25.48 3.29 -5.12
C GLY A 67 26.50 3.58 -6.24
N ALA A 68 26.08 4.27 -7.30
CA ALA A 68 26.95 4.63 -8.42
C ALA A 68 28.10 5.56 -8.00
N PHE A 69 27.82 6.49 -7.07
CA PHE A 69 28.82 7.40 -6.53
C PHE A 69 29.51 6.89 -5.25
N SER A 70 29.26 5.66 -4.82
CA SER A 70 29.78 5.10 -3.56
C SER A 70 31.30 5.26 -3.42
N LYS A 71 32.07 4.93 -4.46
CA LYS A 71 33.53 5.12 -4.47
C LYS A 71 33.93 6.59 -4.37
N ALA A 72 33.25 7.49 -5.09
CA ALA A 72 33.54 8.92 -5.05
C ALA A 72 33.24 9.52 -3.67
N ILE A 73 32.11 9.14 -3.06
CA ILE A 73 31.71 9.54 -1.71
C ILE A 73 32.72 9.02 -0.67
N PHE A 74 33.27 7.81 -0.88
CA PHE A 74 34.31 7.26 -0.02
C PHE A 74 35.62 8.05 -0.10
N TRP A 75 36.07 8.41 -1.30
CA TRP A 75 37.30 9.20 -1.46
C TRP A 75 37.16 10.65 -0.96
N ILE A 76 36.11 11.35 -1.42
CA ILE A 76 35.87 12.75 -1.07
C ILE A 76 35.50 12.88 0.41
N GLY A 77 34.59 12.04 0.89
CA GLY A 77 34.24 12.01 2.32
C GLY A 77 35.44 11.67 3.20
N GLY A 78 36.33 10.81 2.73
CA GLY A 78 37.52 10.39 3.48
C GLY A 78 38.50 11.53 3.63
N MET A 79 38.74 12.27 2.54
CA MET A 79 39.56 13.47 2.54
C MET A 79 38.99 14.54 3.47
N VAL A 80 37.68 14.83 3.39
CA VAL A 80 37.02 15.79 4.28
C VAL A 80 37.11 15.33 5.74
N CYS A 81 36.94 14.04 6.01
CA CYS A 81 37.07 13.47 7.36
C CYS A 81 38.47 13.67 7.93
N VAL A 82 39.53 13.46 7.14
CA VAL A 82 40.94 13.69 7.55
C VAL A 82 41.22 15.16 7.82
N VAL A 83 40.74 16.07 6.97
CA VAL A 83 40.90 17.52 7.17
C VAL A 83 40.17 17.98 8.44
N THR A 84 38.92 17.55 8.60
CA THR A 84 38.10 17.91 9.76
C THR A 84 38.68 17.34 11.05
N TRP A 85 39.21 16.12 11.01
CA TRP A 85 39.90 15.47 12.11
C TRP A 85 41.15 16.24 12.56
N PHE A 86 41.93 16.76 11.60
CA PHE A 86 43.11 17.57 11.90
C PHE A 86 42.71 18.91 12.53
N HIS A 87 41.59 19.50 12.08
CA HIS A 87 41.03 20.74 12.64
C HIS A 87 40.38 20.56 14.02
N LEU A 88 39.90 19.37 14.36
CA LEU A 88 39.25 19.04 15.63
C LEU A 88 40.23 18.48 16.69
N GLU A 89 41.54 18.73 16.55
CA GLU A 89 42.56 18.22 17.47
C GLU A 89 42.49 16.69 17.67
N ARG A 90 42.13 15.94 16.61
CA ARG A 90 41.95 14.48 16.66
C ARG A 90 40.80 14.02 17.56
N GLN A 91 39.72 14.81 17.64
CA GLN A 91 38.45 14.38 18.24
C GLN A 91 37.44 13.95 17.17
N PHE A 92 36.80 12.80 17.38
CA PHE A 92 35.81 12.25 16.44
C PHE A 92 34.42 12.84 16.66
N TRP A 93 34.19 13.41 17.85
CA TRP A 93 32.89 13.85 18.30
C TRP A 93 33.03 15.14 19.11
N THR A 94 32.46 16.22 18.58
CA THR A 94 32.40 17.52 19.27
C THR A 94 30.96 18.02 19.21
N PRO A 95 30.39 18.56 20.30
CA PRO A 95 29.00 19.04 20.33
C PRO A 95 28.70 20.20 19.37
N HIS A 96 29.72 20.77 18.71
CA HIS A 96 29.57 21.84 17.72
C HIS A 96 29.88 21.40 16.29
N ASN A 97 30.44 20.21 16.07
CA ASN A 97 30.83 19.75 14.73
C ASN A 97 30.48 18.26 14.54
N PHE A 98 29.44 18.02 13.75
CA PHE A 98 28.91 16.68 13.44
C PHE A 98 29.35 16.15 12.06
N THR A 99 30.27 16.83 11.39
CA THR A 99 30.70 16.52 10.02
C THR A 99 31.21 15.08 9.89
N ILE A 100 32.03 14.61 10.83
CA ILE A 100 32.58 13.25 10.81
C ILE A 100 31.47 12.19 10.99
N PRO A 101 30.60 12.25 12.02
CA PRO A 101 29.44 11.36 12.14
C PRO A 101 28.51 11.36 10.91
N VAL A 102 28.28 12.52 10.30
CA VAL A 102 27.42 12.65 9.10
C VAL A 102 28.05 11.96 7.90
N ILE A 103 29.36 12.12 7.67
CA ILE A 103 30.06 11.44 6.56
C ILE A 103 30.07 9.92 6.79
N VAL A 104 30.33 9.46 8.01
CA VAL A 104 30.33 8.02 8.34
C VAL A 104 28.94 7.41 8.18
N SER A 105 27.87 8.10 8.57
CA SER A 105 26.50 7.61 8.37
C SER A 105 26.14 7.56 6.89
N LEU A 106 26.54 8.56 6.09
CA LEU A 106 26.37 8.56 4.64
C LEU A 106 27.13 7.41 3.96
N TRP A 107 28.34 7.08 4.43
CA TRP A 107 29.09 5.91 3.97
C TRP A 107 28.38 4.60 4.27
N GLY A 108 27.88 4.42 5.49
CA GLY A 108 27.07 3.27 5.84
C GLY A 108 25.88 3.13 4.91
N LEU A 109 25.12 4.21 4.71
CA LEU A 109 23.96 4.23 3.82
C LEU A 109 24.31 3.92 2.36
N SER A 110 25.46 4.40 1.87
CA SER A 110 25.96 4.10 0.53
C SER A 110 26.34 2.62 0.35
N LEU A 111 27.00 2.00 1.34
CA LEU A 111 27.35 0.58 1.32
C LEU A 111 26.11 -0.33 1.41
N PHE A 112 25.10 0.10 2.16
CA PHE A 112 23.82 -0.60 2.26
C PHE A 112 22.89 -0.33 1.07
N ALA A 113 23.21 0.59 0.16
CA ALA A 113 22.31 1.00 -0.90
C ALA A 113 22.00 -0.13 -1.91
N THR A 114 23.00 -0.90 -2.31
CA THR A 114 22.85 -2.05 -3.21
C THR A 114 22.05 -3.21 -2.58
N PRO A 115 22.35 -3.70 -1.36
CA PRO A 115 21.54 -4.74 -0.75
C PRO A 115 20.13 -4.25 -0.37
N LEU A 116 19.96 -2.96 -0.02
CA LEU A 116 18.62 -2.36 0.19
C LEU A 116 17.82 -2.33 -1.11
N MET A 117 18.44 -1.92 -2.22
CA MET A 117 17.79 -1.93 -3.53
C MET A 117 17.34 -3.34 -3.91
N GLU A 118 18.21 -4.34 -3.76
CA GLU A 118 17.86 -5.73 -4.05
C GLU A 118 16.76 -6.26 -3.11
N MET A 119 16.80 -5.92 -1.83
CA MET A 119 15.77 -6.28 -0.85
C MET A 119 14.42 -5.63 -1.17
N ILE A 120 14.40 -4.34 -1.53
CA ILE A 120 13.19 -3.62 -1.91
C ILE A 120 12.58 -4.27 -3.16
N ASN A 121 13.40 -4.54 -4.17
CA ASN A 121 12.94 -5.15 -5.42
C ASN A 121 12.43 -6.59 -5.23
N LYS A 122 13.03 -7.36 -4.31
CA LYS A 122 12.76 -8.81 -4.16
C LYS A 122 11.76 -9.16 -3.04
N LYS A 123 11.77 -8.44 -1.91
CA LYS A 123 10.96 -8.78 -0.71
C LYS A 123 9.79 -7.83 -0.45
N MET A 124 9.84 -6.59 -0.91
CA MET A 124 8.75 -5.63 -0.75
C MET A 124 8.27 -5.09 -2.10
N PRO A 125 7.69 -5.96 -2.94
CA PRO A 125 6.94 -5.45 -4.05
C PRO A 125 5.79 -4.60 -3.50
N TRP A 126 5.87 -3.29 -3.69
CA TRP A 126 4.85 -2.33 -3.27
C TRP A 126 3.48 -2.64 -3.88
N TYR A 127 3.42 -3.49 -4.91
CA TYR A 127 2.16 -4.04 -5.41
C TYR A 127 1.41 -4.91 -4.38
N ARG A 128 2.11 -5.52 -3.42
CA ARG A 128 1.48 -6.35 -2.38
C ARG A 128 0.72 -5.51 -1.35
N LEU A 129 1.13 -4.25 -1.16
CA LEU A 129 0.39 -3.24 -0.38
C LEU A 129 -0.84 -2.71 -1.11
N LEU A 130 -1.05 -3.10 -2.37
CA LEU A 130 -2.22 -2.78 -3.19
C LEU A 130 -3.25 -3.91 -3.20
N VAL A 131 -2.92 -5.12 -2.75
CA VAL A 131 -3.95 -6.15 -2.63
C VAL A 131 -4.81 -5.72 -1.45
N PRO A 132 -6.09 -5.33 -1.66
CA PRO A 132 -6.99 -5.16 -0.52
C PRO A 132 -6.99 -6.50 0.20
N ASP A 133 -6.80 -6.50 1.52
CA ASP A 133 -6.85 -7.71 2.33
C ASP A 133 -8.04 -8.56 1.85
N ALA A 134 -7.75 -9.77 1.37
CA ALA A 134 -8.74 -10.70 0.82
C ALA A 134 -9.88 -11.03 1.81
N LYS A 135 -9.76 -10.57 3.07
CA LYS A 135 -10.82 -10.59 4.08
C LYS A 135 -12.06 -9.78 3.71
N GLU A 136 -11.99 -8.82 2.79
CA GLU A 136 -13.20 -8.16 2.27
C GLU A 136 -13.76 -8.80 0.99
N ALA A 137 -13.04 -9.75 0.38
CA ALA A 137 -13.53 -10.50 -0.79
C ALA A 137 -14.23 -11.82 -0.41
N SER A 138 -13.96 -12.37 0.78
CA SER A 138 -14.52 -13.64 1.24
C SER A 138 -15.88 -13.53 1.96
N THR A 139 -16.45 -12.33 2.11
CA THR A 139 -17.76 -12.12 2.75
C THR A 139 -18.92 -11.91 1.77
N GLU A 140 -18.70 -12.09 0.46
CA GLU A 140 -19.76 -12.00 -0.57
C GLU A 140 -19.87 -13.24 -1.48
N THR A 141 -19.50 -14.42 -0.99
CA THR A 141 -20.03 -15.68 -1.54
C THR A 141 -21.03 -16.25 -0.54
N PRO A 142 -22.35 -16.11 -0.75
CA PRO A 142 -23.25 -17.07 -0.15
C PRO A 142 -22.92 -18.40 -0.83
N ASP A 143 -22.51 -19.38 -0.03
CA ASP A 143 -22.38 -20.78 -0.42
C ASP A 143 -23.68 -21.21 -1.11
N ASP A 144 -23.65 -21.21 -2.44
CA ASP A 144 -24.63 -21.87 -3.29
C ASP A 144 -24.06 -23.26 -3.62
N GLU A 145 -23.92 -24.08 -2.58
CA GLU A 145 -23.69 -25.52 -2.69
C GLU A 145 -24.39 -26.23 -1.52
N SER A 146 -25.71 -26.27 -1.62
CA SER A 146 -26.55 -27.26 -0.93
C SER A 146 -27.58 -27.75 -1.93
N ARG A 147 -27.14 -28.69 -2.77
CA ARG A 147 -28.02 -29.64 -3.44
C ARG A 147 -27.31 -30.94 -3.77
#